data_AF-A0A968SY48-F1
#
_entry.id   AF-A0A968SY48-F1
#
_cell.length_a   1.000
_cell.length_b   1.000
_cell.length_c   1.000
_cell.angle_alpha   90.00
_cell.angle_beta   90.00
_cell.angle_gamma   90.00
#
_symmetry.space_group_name_H-M   'P 1'
#
loop_
_entity.id
_entity.type
_entity.pdbx_description
1 polymer ?
#
loop_
_entity_poly.entity_id
_entity_poly.type
_entity_poly.pdbx_seq_one_letter_code
_entity_poly.pdbx_strand_id
1 'polypeptide(L)'
;VELAETKKAGRDLAGRDRLQHQCPSTEALLREVAQRNLPIRPQTARLNQLLDRYGAERLERAIRETLERGAPSAASVAHVLDRMTRDKQEAPPLQPIEHADPRVRDLRVEPHDLDGYDVLTQADKEDADD
;
A
#
# COMPACT_ATOMS: atom_id res chain seq x y z
N VAL A 1 -22.02 -25.77 -2.55
CA VAL A 1 -21.46 -24.46 -2.92
C VAL A 1 -21.96 -23.33 -2.00
N GLU A 2 -23.11 -23.49 -1.34
CA GLU A 2 -23.76 -22.50 -0.45
C GLU A 2 -23.02 -22.16 0.87
N LEU A 3 -22.24 -23.09 1.43
CA LEU A 3 -21.50 -22.89 2.70
C LEU A 3 -20.22 -22.05 2.54
N ALA A 4 -19.64 -21.99 1.34
CA ALA A 4 -18.44 -21.22 1.08
C ALA A 4 -18.73 -19.71 1.02
N GLU A 5 -19.90 -19.35 0.49
CA GLU A 5 -20.32 -17.94 0.35
C GLU A 5 -20.73 -17.33 1.69
N THR A 6 -21.44 -18.08 2.53
CA THR A 6 -21.79 -17.66 3.89
C THR A 6 -20.54 -17.47 4.76
N LYS A 7 -19.54 -18.35 4.64
CA LYS A 7 -18.23 -18.17 5.31
C LYS A 7 -17.48 -16.94 4.82
N LYS A 8 -17.52 -16.66 3.51
CA LYS A 8 -16.88 -15.49 2.90
C LYS A 8 -17.54 -14.18 3.36
N ALA A 9 -18.87 -14.14 3.40
CA ALA A 9 -19.63 -13.00 3.92
C ALA A 9 -19.31 -12.72 5.41
N GLY A 10 -19.18 -13.77 6.23
CA GLY A 10 -18.80 -13.62 7.64
C GLY A 10 -17.40 -13.02 7.84
N ARG A 11 -16.43 -13.37 7.00
CA ARG A 11 -15.08 -12.75 7.04
C ARG A 11 -15.10 -11.27 6.64
N ASP A 12 -15.93 -10.90 5.67
CA ASP A 12 -16.06 -9.51 5.24
C ASP A 12 -16.68 -8.64 6.34
N LEU A 13 -17.69 -9.16 7.07
CA LEU A 13 -18.28 -8.53 8.25
C LEU A 13 -17.23 -8.37 9.36
N ALA A 14 -16.54 -9.45 9.72
CA ALA A 14 -15.49 -9.41 10.74
C ALA A 14 -14.35 -8.42 10.40
N GLY A 15 -13.98 -8.30 9.12
CA GLY A 15 -12.97 -7.35 8.67
C GLY A 15 -13.42 -5.89 8.75
N ARG A 16 -14.73 -5.60 8.65
CA ARG A 16 -15.29 -4.26 8.86
C ARG A 16 -15.41 -3.93 10.34
N ASP A 17 -15.87 -4.88 11.15
CA ASP A 17 -16.00 -4.72 12.60
C ASP A 17 -14.63 -4.42 13.24
N ARG A 18 -13.58 -5.13 12.80
CA ARG A 18 -12.20 -4.85 13.22
C ARG A 18 -11.77 -3.42 12.88
N LEU A 19 -12.02 -2.97 11.64
CA LEU A 19 -11.65 -1.62 11.21
C LEU A 19 -12.39 -0.55 12.02
N GLN A 20 -13.68 -0.74 12.29
CA GLN A 20 -14.46 0.22 13.08
C GLN A 20 -13.98 0.27 14.54
N HIS A 21 -13.62 -0.87 15.13
CA HIS A 21 -13.13 -0.91 16.50
C HIS A 21 -11.77 -0.21 16.66
N GLN A 22 -10.89 -0.31 15.66
CA GLN A 22 -9.55 0.27 15.70
C GLN A 22 -9.47 1.70 15.14
N CYS A 23 -10.37 2.06 14.21
CA CYS A 23 -10.38 3.35 13.50
C CYS A 23 -11.83 3.83 13.30
N PRO A 24 -12.40 4.59 14.25
CA PRO A 24 -13.80 5.04 14.21
C PRO A 24 -14.15 5.84 12.95
N SER A 25 -13.22 6.62 12.40
CA SER A 25 -13.47 7.42 11.19
C SER A 25 -13.66 6.57 9.91
N THR A 26 -13.38 5.26 9.98
CA THR A 26 -13.58 4.35 8.85
C THR A 26 -15.05 4.28 8.42
N GLU A 27 -16.00 4.39 9.35
CA GLU A 27 -17.43 4.33 9.01
C GLU A 27 -17.82 5.51 8.10
N ALA A 28 -17.37 6.72 8.45
CA ALA A 28 -17.61 7.92 7.64
C ALA A 28 -17.01 7.78 6.24
N LEU A 29 -15.78 7.25 6.15
CA LEU A 29 -15.13 6.98 4.86
C LEU A 29 -15.92 5.97 4.02
N LEU A 30 -16.36 4.86 4.60
CA LEU A 30 -17.12 3.83 3.87
C LEU A 30 -18.50 4.32 3.45
N ARG A 31 -19.12 5.20 4.24
CA ARG A 31 -20.38 5.87 3.89
C ARG A 31 -20.23 6.75 2.66
N GLU A 32 -19.18 7.57 2.62
CA GLU A 32 -18.86 8.41 1.46
C GLU A 32 -18.52 7.58 0.21
N VAL A 33 -17.76 6.49 0.38
CA VAL A 33 -17.47 5.53 -0.69
C VAL A 33 -18.76 4.92 -1.25
N ALA A 34 -19.69 4.54 -0.38
CA ALA A 34 -20.98 3.98 -0.77
C ALA A 34 -21.85 5.01 -1.53
N GLN A 35 -21.88 6.26 -1.06
CA GLN A 35 -22.61 7.35 -1.73
C GLN A 35 -22.08 7.60 -3.16
N ARG A 36 -20.78 7.41 -3.38
CA ARG A 36 -20.14 7.54 -4.70
C ARG A 36 -20.25 6.29 -5.57
N ASN A 37 -21.04 5.28 -5.16
CA ASN A 37 -21.20 4.00 -5.84
C ASN A 37 -19.86 3.26 -6.09
N LEU A 38 -18.87 3.49 -5.23
CA LEU A 38 -17.57 2.82 -5.32
C LEU A 38 -17.63 1.44 -4.64
N PRO A 39 -16.86 0.45 -5.12
CA PRO A 39 -16.94 -0.91 -4.60
C PRO A 39 -16.38 -0.99 -3.17
N ILE A 40 -17.24 -1.27 -2.20
CA ILE A 40 -16.89 -1.25 -0.77
C ILE A 40 -15.94 -2.40 -0.39
N ARG A 41 -16.16 -3.61 -0.91
CA ARG A 41 -15.37 -4.81 -0.57
C ARG A 41 -13.86 -4.66 -0.82
N PRO A 42 -13.38 -4.25 -2.02
CA PRO A 42 -11.95 -4.07 -2.23
C PRO A 42 -11.39 -2.92 -1.40
N GLN A 43 -12.18 -1.88 -1.10
CA GLN A 43 -11.73 -0.80 -0.23
C GLN A 43 -11.55 -1.28 1.22
N THR A 44 -12.47 -2.07 1.76
CA THR A 44 -12.35 -2.64 3.11
C THR A 44 -11.17 -3.61 3.24
N ALA A 45 -10.88 -4.40 2.21
CA ALA A 45 -9.71 -5.27 2.19
C ALA A 45 -8.41 -4.47 2.21
N ARG A 46 -8.32 -3.42 1.37
CA ARG A 46 -7.13 -2.56 1.31
C ARG A 46 -6.91 -1.75 2.58
N LEU A 47 -7.97 -1.25 3.22
CA LEU A 47 -7.87 -0.57 4.51
C LEU A 47 -7.37 -1.50 5.62
N ASN A 48 -7.79 -2.77 5.65
CA ASN A 48 -7.25 -3.77 6.58
C ASN A 48 -5.75 -4.01 6.34
N GLN A 49 -5.30 -4.10 5.09
CA GLN A 49 -3.86 -4.24 4.79
C GLN A 49 -3.05 -3.01 5.24
N LEU A 50 -3.59 -1.80 5.09
CA LEU A 50 -2.95 -0.58 5.56
C LEU A 50 -2.91 -0.52 7.09
N LEU A 51 -3.98 -0.98 7.76
CA LEU A 51 -4.03 -1.12 9.21
C LEU A 51 -2.93 -2.06 9.72
N ASP A 52 -2.75 -3.21 9.08
CA ASP A 52 -1.72 -4.19 9.42
C ASP A 52 -0.30 -3.63 9.23
N ARG A 53 -0.11 -2.75 8.24
CA ARG A 53 1.21 -2.18 7.88
C ARG A 53 1.60 -0.95 8.69
N TYR A 54 0.66 -0.05 8.99
CA TYR A 54 0.95 1.26 9.60
C TYR A 54 0.40 1.41 11.03
N GLY A 55 -0.49 0.52 11.46
CA GLY A 55 -1.16 0.57 12.75
C GLY A 55 -2.37 1.51 12.78
N ALA A 56 -3.17 1.37 13.84
CA ALA A 56 -4.47 2.03 13.99
C ALA A 56 -4.37 3.57 14.08
N GLU A 57 -3.43 4.10 14.88
CA GLU A 57 -3.32 5.54 15.10
C GLU A 57 -2.96 6.33 13.84
N ARG A 58 -2.04 5.77 13.03
CA ARG A 58 -1.60 6.37 11.77
C ARG A 58 -2.73 6.31 10.74
N LEU A 59 -3.42 5.17 10.66
CA LEU A 59 -4.55 5.00 9.75
C LEU A 59 -5.69 5.96 10.08
N GLU A 60 -6.08 6.09 11.35
CA GLU A 60 -7.15 7.01 11.78
C GLU A 60 -6.84 8.46 11.40
N ARG A 61 -5.60 8.90 11.59
CA ARG A 61 -5.16 10.24 11.18
C ARG A 61 -5.26 10.43 9.66
N ALA A 62 -4.81 9.45 8.89
CA ALA A 62 -4.86 9.51 7.44
C ALA A 62 -6.30 9.49 6.89
N ILE A 63 -7.21 8.74 7.54
CA ILE A 63 -8.63 8.72 7.18
C ILE A 63 -9.26 10.09 7.41
N ARG A 64 -9.03 10.72 8.56
CA ARG A 64 -9.57 12.08 8.84
C ARG A 64 -9.09 13.11 7.83
N GLU A 65 -7.79 13.12 7.54
CA GLU A 65 -7.22 14.03 6.54
C GLU A 65 -7.78 13.76 5.12
N THR A 66 -8.05 12.50 4.80
CA THR A 66 -8.68 12.13 3.51
C THR A 66 -10.12 12.61 3.42
N LEU A 67 -10.88 12.52 4.51
CA LEU A 67 -12.25 13.01 4.61
C LEU A 67 -12.29 14.54 4.47
N GLU A 68 -11.38 15.26 5.13
CA GLU A 68 -11.23 16.72 5.02
C GLU A 68 -10.96 17.17 3.58
N ARG A 69 -10.22 16.36 2.81
CA ARG A 69 -9.92 16.62 1.39
C ARG A 69 -11.04 16.26 0.43
N GLY A 70 -12.10 15.60 0.89
CA GLY A 70 -13.21 15.18 0.04
C GLY A 70 -12.87 14.11 -1.00
N ALA A 71 -11.78 13.35 -0.80
CA ALA A 71 -11.32 12.28 -1.69
C ALA A 71 -11.42 10.89 -1.04
N PRO A 72 -12.63 10.39 -0.69
CA PRO A 72 -12.86 9.17 0.06
C PRO A 72 -12.53 7.94 -0.80
N SER A 73 -11.29 7.47 -0.71
CA SER A 73 -10.87 6.19 -1.27
C SER A 73 -9.73 5.58 -0.46
N ALA A 74 -9.67 4.26 -0.43
CA ALA A 74 -8.53 3.55 0.18
C ALA A 74 -7.17 3.93 -0.45
N ALA A 75 -7.15 4.33 -1.73
CA ALA A 75 -5.95 4.82 -2.38
C ALA A 75 -5.53 6.20 -1.85
N SER A 76 -6.48 7.12 -1.66
CA SER A 76 -6.22 8.43 -1.06
C SER A 76 -5.64 8.31 0.34
N VAL A 77 -6.20 7.40 1.16
CA VAL A 77 -5.68 7.11 2.50
C VAL A 77 -4.24 6.58 2.42
N ALA A 78 -3.95 5.68 1.48
CA ALA A 78 -2.59 5.19 1.25
C ALA A 78 -1.61 6.31 0.85
N HIS A 79 -2.05 7.25 0.00
CA HIS A 79 -1.23 8.41 -0.39
C HIS A 79 -0.93 9.33 0.80
N VAL A 80 -1.90 9.56 1.67
CA VAL A 80 -1.70 10.35 2.89
C VAL A 80 -0.71 9.66 3.83
N LEU A 81 -0.83 8.34 4.01
CA LEU A 81 0.11 7.56 4.82
C LEU A 81 1.53 7.61 4.25
N ASP A 82 1.70 7.40 2.95
CA ASP A 82 3.00 7.47 2.27
C ASP A 82 3.65 8.85 2.43
N ARG A 83 2.86 9.92 2.28
CA ARG A 83 3.33 11.29 2.55
C ARG A 83 3.78 11.48 4.00
N MET A 84 2.98 11.05 4.98
CA MET A 84 3.34 11.13 6.40
C MET A 84 4.60 10.34 6.75
N THR A 85 4.86 9.22 6.08
CA THR A 85 6.07 8.42 6.26
C THR A 85 7.29 9.14 5.68
N ARG A 86 7.17 9.73 4.49
CA ARG A 86 8.25 10.50 3.85
C ARG A 86 8.63 11.74 4.65
N ASP A 87 7.64 12.49 5.14
CA ASP A 87 7.88 13.71 5.93
C ASP A 87 8.65 13.43 7.23
N LYS A 88 8.52 12.22 7.77
CA LYS A 88 9.24 11.78 8.97
C LYS A 88 10.62 11.16 8.69
N GLN A 89 11.06 11.12 7.41
CA GLN A 89 12.26 10.39 6.97
C GLN A 89 12.30 8.93 7.47
N GLU A 90 11.13 8.35 7.73
CA GLU A 90 11.03 6.99 8.24
C GLU A 90 11.09 6.05 7.04
N ALA A 91 11.97 5.03 7.11
CA ALA A 91 12.06 4.03 6.06
C ALA A 91 10.66 3.42 5.84
N PRO A 92 10.18 3.27 4.60
CA PRO A 92 8.90 2.64 4.36
C PRO A 92 8.89 1.27 5.03
N PRO A 93 7.81 0.87 5.73
CA PRO A 93 7.74 -0.48 6.30
C PRO A 93 7.68 -1.46 5.13
N LEU A 94 8.83 -1.98 4.70
CA LEU A 94 8.91 -3.00 3.65
C LEU A 94 8.38 -4.29 4.28
N GLN A 95 7.35 -4.87 3.68
CA GLN A 95 6.99 -6.24 4.02
C GLN A 95 8.15 -7.12 3.54
N PRO A 96 8.77 -7.94 4.41
CA PRO A 96 9.74 -8.92 3.97
C PRO A 96 9.05 -9.81 2.94
N ILE A 97 9.55 -9.79 1.71
CA ILE A 97 9.10 -10.75 0.69
C ILE A 97 9.84 -12.04 1.01
N GLU A 98 9.19 -12.95 1.72
CA GLU A 98 9.71 -14.32 1.82
C GLU A 98 9.45 -15.04 0.49
N HIS A 99 10.53 -15.27 -0.25
CA HIS A 99 10.48 -16.09 -1.45
C HIS A 99 10.27 -17.56 -1.04
N ALA A 100 9.15 -18.15 -1.47
CA ALA A 100 8.85 -19.56 -1.18
C ALA A 100 9.82 -20.54 -1.88
N ASP A 101 10.49 -20.11 -2.95
CA ASP A 101 11.47 -20.92 -3.68
C ASP A 101 12.87 -20.80 -3.05
N PRO A 102 13.44 -21.88 -2.49
CA PRO A 102 14.78 -21.88 -1.91
C PRO A 102 15.87 -21.44 -2.90
N ARG A 103 15.70 -21.67 -4.21
CA ARG A 103 16.69 -21.30 -5.23
C ARG A 103 16.85 -19.79 -5.36
N VAL A 104 15.76 -19.04 -5.13
CA VAL A 104 15.76 -17.57 -5.17
C VAL A 104 16.28 -17.02 -3.86
N ARG A 105 15.89 -17.63 -2.73
CA ARG A 105 16.34 -17.23 -1.40
C ARG A 105 17.85 -17.36 -1.22
N ASP A 106 18.43 -18.43 -1.76
CA ASP A 106 19.86 -18.77 -1.57
C ASP A 106 20.72 -18.32 -2.77
N LEU A 107 20.15 -17.57 -3.72
CA LEU A 107 20.86 -17.04 -4.89
C LEU A 107 21.85 -15.96 -4.47
N ARG A 108 23.15 -16.24 -4.61
CA ARG A 108 24.21 -15.21 -4.57
C ARG A 108 24.57 -14.81 -6.00
N VAL A 109 24.29 -13.56 -6.36
CA VAL A 109 24.71 -12.98 -7.64
C VAL A 109 26.04 -12.27 -7.43
N GLU A 110 27.06 -12.66 -8.19
CA GLU A 110 28.34 -11.96 -8.24
C GLU A 110 28.12 -10.61 -8.96
N PRO A 111 28.36 -9.46 -8.29
CA PRO A 111 28.28 -8.17 -8.96
C PRO A 111 29.37 -8.10 -10.03
N HIS A 112 28.98 -7.84 -11.27
CA HIS A 112 29.93 -7.63 -12.36
C HIS A 112 30.46 -6.20 -12.31
N ASP A 113 31.69 -6.04 -12.79
CA ASP A 113 32.32 -4.73 -12.91
C ASP A 113 31.52 -3.83 -13.86
N LEU A 114 31.21 -2.62 -13.40
CA LEU A 114 30.33 -1.68 -14.09
C LEU A 114 31.10 -0.71 -15.00
N ASP A 115 32.43 -0.76 -15.00
CA ASP A 115 33.30 0.13 -15.79
C ASP A 115 32.98 0.08 -17.30
N GLY A 116 32.43 -1.03 -17.81
CA GLY A 116 31.99 -1.15 -19.21
C GLY A 116 30.81 -0.24 -19.59
N TYR A 117 29.99 0.20 -18.62
CA TYR A 117 28.90 1.14 -18.86
C TYR A 117 29.40 2.59 -19.01
N ASP A 118 30.54 2.93 -18.39
CA ASP A 118 31.12 4.28 -18.50
C ASP A 118 31.52 4.60 -19.95
N VAL A 119 31.97 3.59 -20.70
CA VAL A 119 32.31 3.69 -22.13
C VAL A 119 31.09 4.06 -22.98
N LEU A 120 29.91 3.51 -22.66
CA LEU A 120 28.67 3.83 -23.37
C LEU A 120 28.21 5.27 -23.10
N THR A 121 28.55 5.82 -21.93
CA THR A 121 28.20 7.19 -21.55
C THR A 121 29.18 8.23 -22.08
N GLN A 122 30.37 7.80 -22.52
CA GLN A 122 31.39 8.64 -23.13
C GLN A 122 31.20 8.79 -24.65
N ALA A 123 30.71 7.74 -25.33
CA ALA A 123 30.40 7.81 -26.76
C ALA A 123 29.35 8.90 -27.10
N ASP A 124 28.34 9.09 -26.24
CA ASP A 124 27.33 10.15 -26.42
C ASP A 124 27.87 11.58 -26.19
N LYS A 125 29.06 11.74 -25.59
CA LYS A 125 29.66 13.07 -25.36
C LYS A 125 30.62 13.51 -26.46
N GLU A 126 31.14 12.58 -27.26
CA GLU A 126 32.08 12.89 -28.35
C GLU A 126 31.37 13.33 -29.64
N ASP A 127 30.10 12.97 -29.82
CA ASP A 127 29.27 13.40 -30.96
C ASP A 127 28.55 14.76 -30.74
N ALA A 128 28.76 15.41 -29.59
CA ALA A 128 28.12 16.69 -29.23
C ALA A 128 29.04 17.92 -29.40
N ASP A 129 30.27 17.74 -29.92
CA ASP A 129 31.29 18.79 -30.02
C ASP A 129 31.86 18.99 -31.45
N ASP A 130 31.09 18.65 -32.50
CA ASP A 130 31.33 19.08 -33.91
C ASP A 130 30.16 19.94 -34.45
#